data_AF-E2BVY9-F1
#
_entry.id   AF-E2BVY9-F1
#
_cell.length_a   1.000
_cell.length_b   1.000
_cell.length_c   1.000
_cell.angle_alpha   90.00
_cell.angle_beta   90.00
_cell.angle_gamma   90.00
#
_symmetry.space_group_name_H-M   'P 1'
#
loop_
_entity.id
_entity.type
_entity.pdbx_description
1 polymer ?
#
loop_
_entity_poly.entity_id
_entity_poly.type
_entity_poly.pdbx_seq_one_letter_code
_entity_poly.pdbx_strand_id
1 'polypeptide(L)'
;MCPDALIAIITNPLDSLVPVAAGVSKKRGVYRPERLFGICQIDQMRAERFYAEAIDQEPKKVYVPVVGGHSETTTVPLFSKARSNRQGDHDLD
;
A
#
# COMPACT_ATOMS: atom_id res chain seq x y z
N MET A 1 -19.73 -13.94 13.07
CA MET A 1 -19.12 -13.17 11.94
C MET A 1 -18.66 -11.83 12.48
N CYS A 2 -17.59 -11.26 11.92
CA CYS A 2 -17.01 -9.96 12.30
C CYS A 2 -17.17 -8.93 11.17
N PRO A 3 -18.39 -8.46 10.87
CA PRO A 3 -18.64 -7.53 9.75
C PRO A 3 -17.93 -6.17 9.92
N ASP A 4 -17.55 -5.85 11.16
CA ASP A 4 -16.87 -4.62 11.54
C ASP A 4 -15.35 -4.76 11.65
N ALA A 5 -14.76 -5.88 11.24
CA ALA A 5 -13.30 -5.99 11.22
C ALA A 5 -12.69 -5.13 10.10
N LEU A 6 -11.46 -4.65 10.32
CA LEU A 6 -10.60 -4.22 9.23
C LEU A 6 -10.11 -5.47 8.49
N ILE A 7 -10.32 -5.51 7.18
CA ILE A 7 -9.95 -6.62 6.31
C ILE A 7 -8.77 -6.17 5.45
N ALA A 8 -7.60 -6.67 5.79
CA ALA A 8 -6.36 -6.45 5.05
C ALA A 8 -6.02 -7.71 4.24
N ILE A 9 -5.97 -7.59 2.91
CA ILE A 9 -5.67 -8.72 2.02
C ILE A 9 -4.20 -8.64 1.61
N ILE A 10 -3.45 -9.74 1.85
CA ILE A 10 -2.06 -9.93 1.39
C ILE A 10 -2.00 -10.98 0.28
N THR A 11 -2.97 -11.90 0.26
CA THR A 11 -2.99 -13.02 -0.68
C THR A 11 -2.98 -12.50 -2.11
N ASN A 12 -2.12 -13.11 -2.94
CA ASN A 12 -2.07 -12.86 -4.36
C ASN A 12 -3.08 -13.71 -5.13
N PRO A 13 -3.62 -13.21 -6.26
CA PRO A 13 -3.34 -11.90 -6.87
C PRO A 13 -4.19 -10.77 -6.23
N LEU A 14 -3.53 -9.78 -5.63
CA LEU A 14 -4.20 -8.75 -4.84
C LEU A 14 -5.20 -7.93 -5.66
N ASP A 15 -4.82 -7.58 -6.89
CA ASP A 15 -5.62 -6.79 -7.84
C ASP A 15 -7.00 -7.42 -8.14
N SER A 16 -7.12 -8.73 -7.97
CA SER A 16 -8.39 -9.46 -8.17
C SER A 16 -9.07 -9.83 -6.85
N LEU A 17 -8.30 -10.14 -5.80
CA LEU A 17 -8.85 -10.62 -4.54
C LEU A 17 -9.53 -9.51 -3.71
N VAL A 18 -9.06 -8.26 -3.79
CA VAL A 18 -9.74 -7.13 -3.15
C VAL A 18 -11.14 -6.90 -3.77
N PRO A 19 -11.32 -6.82 -5.10
CA PRO A 19 -12.64 -6.80 -5.73
C PRO A 19 -13.52 -8.00 -5.40
N VAL A 20 -12.96 -9.21 -5.33
CA VAL A 20 -13.72 -10.42 -4.96
C VAL A 20 -14.26 -10.31 -3.52
N ALA A 21 -13.42 -9.91 -2.56
CA ALA A 21 -13.84 -9.69 -1.18
C ALA A 21 -14.90 -8.59 -1.07
N ALA A 22 -14.77 -7.51 -1.84
CA ALA A 22 -15.78 -6.46 -1.94
C ALA A 22 -17.10 -7.01 -2.46
N GLY A 23 -17.07 -7.82 -3.53
CA GLY A 23 -18.24 -8.46 -4.12
C GLY A 23 -18.98 -9.39 -3.16
N VAL A 24 -18.25 -10.23 -2.42
CA VAL A 24 -18.84 -11.10 -1.39
C VAL A 24 -19.46 -10.28 -0.25
N SER A 25 -18.77 -9.24 0.20
CA SER A 25 -19.25 -8.36 1.27
C SER A 25 -20.52 -7.60 0.86
N LYS A 26 -20.60 -7.14 -0.41
CA LYS A 26 -21.79 -6.49 -0.98
C LYS A 26 -22.98 -7.45 -1.04
N LYS A 27 -22.78 -8.69 -1.51
CA LYS A 27 -23.82 -9.73 -1.54
C LYS A 27 -24.38 -10.05 -0.15
N ARG A 28 -23.56 -9.88 0.90
CA ARG A 28 -23.95 -10.09 2.30
C ARG A 28 -24.47 -8.83 3.00
N GLY A 29 -24.51 -7.67 2.33
CA GLY A 29 -24.99 -6.41 2.91
C GLY A 29 -24.07 -5.76 3.95
N VAL A 30 -22.82 -6.22 4.07
CA VAL A 30 -21.86 -5.78 5.10
C VAL A 30 -20.66 -5.01 4.53
N TYR A 31 -20.70 -4.64 3.25
CA TYR A 31 -19.60 -3.91 2.63
C TYR A 31 -19.40 -2.53 3.25
N ARG A 32 -18.16 -2.24 3.63
CA ARG A 32 -17.66 -0.95 4.10
C ARG A 32 -16.34 -0.65 3.36
N PRO A 33 -16.33 0.23 2.34
CA PRO A 33 -15.14 0.49 1.54
C PRO A 33 -13.94 0.96 2.37
N GLU A 34 -14.18 1.70 3.46
CA GLU A 34 -13.17 2.20 4.38
C GLU A 34 -12.51 1.12 5.25
N ARG A 35 -13.02 -0.12 5.24
CA ARG A 35 -12.53 -1.23 6.06
C ARG A 35 -11.95 -2.40 5.26
N LEU A 36 -11.98 -2.33 3.93
CA LEU A 36 -11.42 -3.36 3.05
C LEU A 36 -10.27 -2.75 2.25
N PHE A 37 -9.05 -3.24 2.46
CA PHE A 37 -7.87 -2.75 1.77
C PHE A 37 -6.90 -3.87 1.42
N GLY A 38 -6.20 -3.69 0.31
CA GLY A 38 -5.08 -4.54 -0.07
C GLY A 38 -3.78 -4.01 0.50
N ILE A 39 -2.87 -4.90 0.88
CA ILE A 39 -1.54 -4.55 1.38
C ILE A 39 -0.58 -4.50 0.18
N CYS A 40 -0.20 -3.29 -0.23
CA CYS A 40 0.79 -3.03 -1.29
C CYS A 40 2.10 -2.41 -0.76
N GLN A 41 2.27 -2.32 0.56
CA GLN A 41 3.37 -1.60 1.21
C GLN A 41 4.76 -2.11 0.78
N ILE A 42 4.87 -3.37 0.38
CA ILE A 42 6.14 -3.94 -0.11
C ILE A 42 6.63 -3.25 -1.38
N ASP A 43 5.74 -2.77 -2.26
CA ASP A 43 6.13 -2.06 -3.47
C ASP A 43 6.66 -0.68 -3.15
N GLN A 44 6.07 -0.02 -2.14
CA GLN A 44 6.58 1.24 -1.62
C GLN A 44 7.98 1.06 -1.03
N MET A 45 8.20 0.03 -0.20
CA MET A 45 9.52 -0.26 0.38
C MET A 45 10.58 -0.55 -0.70
N ARG A 46 10.20 -1.22 -1.80
CA ARG A 46 11.08 -1.46 -2.95
C ARG A 46 11.43 -0.15 -3.67
N ALA A 47 10.42 0.69 -3.94
CA ALA A 47 10.64 1.98 -4.59
C ALA A 47 11.50 2.91 -3.74
N GLU A 48 11.27 2.96 -2.43
CA GLU A 48 12.08 3.70 -1.45
C GLU A 48 13.52 3.21 -1.45
N ARG A 49 13.75 1.89 -1.46
CA ARG A 49 15.10 1.33 -1.55
C ARG A 49 15.83 1.79 -2.81
N PHE A 50 15.23 1.64 -3.99
CA PHE A 50 15.87 2.03 -5.25
C PHE A 50 16.11 3.54 -5.35
N TYR A 51 15.16 4.34 -4.86
CA TYR A 51 15.32 5.80 -4.84
C TYR A 51 16.44 6.23 -3.89
N ALA A 52 16.51 5.63 -2.69
CA ALA A 52 17.56 5.92 -1.71
C ALA A 52 18.96 5.54 -2.23
N GLU A 53 19.09 4.39 -2.89
CA GLU A 53 20.32 3.96 -3.57
C GLU A 53 20.74 4.97 -4.65
N ALA A 54 19.79 5.55 -5.40
CA ALA A 54 20.09 6.52 -6.46
C ALA A 54 20.53 7.90 -5.95
N ILE A 55 20.19 8.27 -4.71
CA ILE A 55 20.51 9.57 -4.11
C ILE A 55 21.50 9.48 -2.94
N ASP A 56 22.11 8.31 -2.72
CA ASP A 56 23.03 8.02 -1.62
C ASP A 56 22.46 8.36 -0.23
N GLN A 57 21.24 7.87 0.04
CA GLN A 57 20.57 8.03 1.33
C GLN A 57 20.11 6.69 1.91
N GLU A 58 19.69 6.72 3.18
CA GLU A 58 19.06 5.56 3.82
C GLU A 58 17.59 5.42 3.35
N PRO A 59 17.13 4.20 3.00
CA PRO A 59 15.73 3.96 2.61
C PRO A 59 14.69 4.46 3.62
N LYS A 60 15.03 4.47 4.92
CA LYS A 60 14.15 4.97 5.99
C LYS A 60 13.91 6.49 5.93
N LYS A 61 14.82 7.25 5.34
CA LYS A 61 14.77 8.71 5.26
C LYS A 61 14.00 9.20 4.04
N VAL A 62 13.76 8.32 3.06
CA VAL A 62 13.04 8.66 1.85
C VAL A 62 11.59 8.18 1.89
N TYR A 63 10.76 8.80 1.07
CA TYR A 63 9.40 8.38 0.83
C TYR A 63 9.09 8.48 -0.66
N VAL A 64 8.63 7.39 -1.26
CA VAL A 64 8.22 7.33 -2.67
C VAL A 64 6.77 6.88 -2.72
N PRO A 65 5.80 7.74 -3.09
CA PRO A 65 4.42 7.29 -3.25
C PRO A 65 4.33 6.22 -4.34
N VAL A 66 3.62 5.14 -4.08
CA VAL A 66 3.29 4.10 -5.06
C VAL A 66 1.78 4.03 -5.21
N VAL A 67 1.30 4.04 -6.45
CA VAL A 67 -0.14 4.01 -6.80
C VAL A 67 -0.43 2.92 -7.83
N GLY A 68 -1.72 2.66 -8.08
CA GLY A 68 -2.16 1.62 -9.01
C GLY A 68 -2.54 0.32 -8.30
N GLY A 69 -1.99 -0.81 -8.76
CA GLY A 69 -2.19 -2.14 -8.18
C GLY A 69 -0.91 -2.74 -7.57
N HIS A 70 -0.93 -4.06 -7.36
CA HIS A 70 0.18 -4.88 -6.85
C HIS A 70 0.53 -5.98 -7.86
N SER A 71 0.86 -5.56 -9.08
CA SER A 71 1.43 -6.42 -10.13
C SER A 71 2.48 -5.66 -10.93
N GLU A 72 3.29 -6.37 -11.71
CA GLU A 72 4.38 -5.76 -12.49
C GLU A 72 3.91 -4.63 -13.42
N THR A 73 2.72 -4.75 -13.99
CA THR A 73 2.19 -3.78 -14.96
C THR A 73 1.27 -2.73 -14.33
N THR A 74 0.81 -2.95 -13.09
CA THR A 74 -0.15 -2.06 -12.41
C THR A 74 0.50 -1.23 -11.30
N THR A 75 1.70 -1.58 -10.84
CA THR A 75 2.44 -0.85 -9.80
C THR A 75 3.13 0.38 -10.39
N VAL A 76 2.82 1.57 -9.89
CA VAL A 76 3.37 2.84 -10.41
C VAL A 76 4.07 3.63 -9.30
N PRO A 77 5.41 3.58 -9.20
CA PRO A 77 6.17 4.45 -8.30
C PRO A 77 6.25 5.89 -8.84
N LEU A 78 5.81 6.86 -8.04
CA LEU A 78 5.79 8.28 -8.40
C LEU A 78 7.09 8.97 -7.99
N PHE A 79 8.20 8.67 -8.67
CA PHE A 79 9.50 9.28 -8.36
C PHE A 79 9.50 10.81 -8.46
N SER A 80 8.66 11.40 -9.32
CA SER A 80 8.47 12.86 -9.41
C SER A 80 7.86 13.50 -8.16
N LYS A 81 7.34 12.69 -7.23
CA LYS A 81 6.77 13.08 -5.94
C LYS A 81 7.55 12.51 -4.75
N ALA A 82 8.72 11.92 -5.00
CA ALA A 82 9.57 11.40 -3.94
C ALA A 82 10.08 12.52 -3.02
N ARG A 83 10.27 12.19 -1.73
CA ARG A 83 10.74 13.11 -0.70
C ARG A 83 11.94 12.50 0.02
N SER A 84 12.95 13.31 0.30
CA SER A 84 14.19 12.94 1.01
C SER A 84 14.10 13.11 2.54
N ASN A 85 12.94 13.57 3.04
CA ASN A 85 12.70 13.70 4.47
C ASN A 85 11.34 13.09 4.80
N ARG A 86 11.33 11.85 5.28
CA ARG A 86 10.14 11.20 5.82
C ARG A 86 9.81 11.85 7.17
N GLN A 87 9.09 12.98 7.14
CA GLN A 87 8.62 13.64 8.35
C GLN A 87 7.53 12.76 8.99
N GLY A 88 7.87 12.05 10.07
CA GLY A 88 6.94 11.26 10.88
C GLY A 88 7.58 10.01 11.48
N ASP A 89 8.13 10.17 12.70
CA ASP A 89 8.18 9.21 13.84
C ASP A 89 9.40 9.43 14.76
N HIS A 90 9.57 10.66 15.27
CA HIS A 90 10.45 10.96 16.42
C HIS A 90 9.85 12.07 17.33
N ASP A 91 8.52 12.15 17.43
CA ASP A 91 7.82 13.06 18.37
C ASP A 91 6.84 12.29 19.27
N LEU A 92 7.18 11.06 19.66
CA LEU A 92 6.51 10.30 20.73
C LEU A 92 7.57 9.63 21.61
N ASP A 93 8.32 10.46 22.34
CA ASP A 93 8.89 10.11 23.66
C ASP A 93 7.98 10.71 24.74
#